data_AF-A0A5E4K647-F1
#
_entry.id   AF-A0A5E4K647-F1
#
_cell.length_a   1.000
_cell.length_b   1.000
_cell.length_c   1.000
_cell.angle_alpha   90.00
_cell.angle_beta   90.00
_cell.angle_gamma   90.00
#
_symmetry.space_group_name_H-M   'P 1'
#
loop_
_entity.id
_entity.type
_entity.pdbx_description
1 polymer ?
#
loop_
_entity_poly.entity_id
_entity_poly.type
_entity_poly.pdbx_seq_one_letter_code
_entity_poly.pdbx_strand_id
1 'polypeptide(L)' 'MPTSISFRLSEYTRVLKLTRKPSREEFTVIAKVAGAGILLIGFIGFIIYLLITVIPGWF' A
#
# COMPACT_ATOMS: atom_id res chain seq x y z
N MET A 1 -29.90 -5.88 -21.21
CA MET A 1 -28.61 -5.77 -20.51
C MET A 1 -27.54 -6.35 -21.42
N PRO A 2 -26.65 -5.57 -22.06
CA PRO A 2 -25.67 -6.15 -22.97
C PRO A 2 -24.54 -6.80 -22.16
N THR A 3 -24.43 -8.11 -22.31
CA THR A 3 -23.40 -9.00 -21.77
C THR A 3 -22.20 -9.08 -22.72
N SER A 4 -21.29 -8.10 -22.70
CA SER A 4 -20.08 -8.14 -23.54
C SER A 4 -18.82 -7.66 -22.79
N ILE A 5 -18.12 -8.62 -22.17
CA ILE A 5 -16.86 -8.41 -21.42
C ILE A 5 -15.77 -7.76 -22.31
N SER A 6 -15.82 -7.97 -23.63
CA SER A 6 -14.84 -7.47 -24.59
C SER A 6 -14.77 -5.94 -24.71
N PHE A 7 -15.87 -5.21 -24.51
CA PHE A 7 -15.83 -3.73 -24.57
C PHE A 7 -15.05 -3.13 -23.40
N ARG A 8 -15.16 -3.75 -22.22
CA ARG A 8 -14.50 -3.24 -21.00
C ARG A 8 -12.98 -3.36 -21.04
N LEU A 9 -12.44 -4.44 -21.62
CA LEU A 9 -10.99 -4.62 -21.72
C LEU A 9 -10.33 -3.53 -22.58
N SER A 10 -10.93 -3.18 -23.72
CA SER A 10 -10.44 -2.10 -24.57
C SER A 10 -10.43 -0.76 -23.82
N GLU A 11 -11.50 -0.44 -23.09
CA GLU A 11 -11.57 0.77 -22.27
C GLU A 11 -10.49 0.79 -21.16
N TYR A 12 -10.29 -0.32 -20.44
CA TYR A 12 -9.23 -0.40 -19.41
C TYR A 12 -7.82 -0.21 -19.99
N THR A 13 -7.53 -0.76 -21.18
CA THR A 13 -6.22 -0.53 -21.82
C THR A 13 -6.02 0.93 -22.22
N ARG A 14 -7.08 1.65 -22.62
CA ARG A 14 -7.01 3.08 -22.93
C ARG A 14 -6.72 3.88 -21.67
N VAL A 15 -7.36 3.56 -20.55
CA VAL A 15 -7.08 4.21 -19.25
C VAL A 15 -5.62 3.99 -18.84
N LEU A 16 -5.11 2.76 -18.90
CA LEU A 16 -3.71 2.46 -18.58
C LEU A 16 -2.71 3.20 -19.48
N LYS A 17 -3.04 3.39 -20.76
CA LYS A 17 -2.23 4.18 -21.70
C LYS A 17 -2.31 5.69 -21.44
N LEU A 18 -3.43 6.18 -20.90
CA LEU A 18 -3.61 7.59 -20.53
C LEU A 18 -2.90 7.93 -19.22
N THR A 19 -2.72 6.97 -18.31
CA THR A 19 -2.00 7.20 -17.06
C THR A 19 -0.51 7.38 -17.28
N ARG A 20 0.09 8.36 -16.61
CA ARG A 20 1.55 8.58 -16.62
C ARG A 20 2.23 7.54 -15.75
N LYS A 21 3.15 6.76 -16.35
CA LYS A 21 4.06 5.89 -15.59
C LYS A 21 4.96 6.77 -14.71
N PRO A 22 5.05 6.53 -13.39
CA PRO A 22 5.89 7.34 -12.52
C PRO A 22 7.37 7.17 -12.87
N SER A 23 8.16 8.24 -12.69
CA SER A 23 9.62 8.14 -12.77
C SER A 23 10.18 7.35 -11.59
N ARG A 24 11.44 6.87 -11.72
CA ARG A 24 12.10 6.17 -10.61
C ARG A 24 12.31 7.09 -9.40
N GLU A 25 12.56 8.38 -9.62
CA GLU A 25 12.68 9.35 -8.51
C GLU A 25 11.34 9.54 -7.79
N GLU A 26 10.26 9.80 -8.54
CA GLU A 26 8.90 9.98 -7.99
C GLU A 26 8.48 8.77 -7.15
N PHE A 27 8.68 7.56 -7.68
CA PHE A 27 8.39 6.33 -6.97
C PHE A 27 9.20 6.19 -5.68
N THR A 28 10.50 6.48 -5.74
CA THR A 28 11.40 6.33 -4.59
C THR A 28 11.04 7.30 -3.45
N VAL A 29 10.64 8.53 -3.77
CA VAL A 29 10.19 9.51 -2.77
C VAL A 29 8.94 9.01 -2.05
N ILE A 30 7.93 8.58 -2.81
CA ILE A 30 6.67 8.06 -2.24
C ILE A 30 6.93 6.79 -1.42
N ALA A 31 7.74 5.87 -1.94
CA ALA A 31 8.07 4.62 -1.26
C ALA A 31 8.79 4.86 0.07
N LYS A 32 9.70 5.84 0.14
CA LYS A 32 10.39 6.22 1.39
C LYS A 32 9.42 6.75 2.44
N VAL A 33 8.54 7.67 2.04
CA VAL A 33 7.55 8.27 2.96
C VAL A 33 6.56 7.22 3.45
N ALA A 34 6.02 6.39 2.53
CA ALA A 34 5.13 5.29 2.88
C ALA A 34 5.81 4.28 3.81
N GLY A 35 7.05 3.88 3.50
CA GLY A 35 7.84 2.97 4.33
C GLY A 35 8.09 3.51 5.73
N ALA A 36 8.43 4.80 5.85
CA ALA A 36 8.60 5.46 7.14
C ALA A 36 7.30 5.45 7.97
N GLY A 37 6.15 5.71 7.34
CA GLY A 37 4.84 5.65 8.00
C GLY A 37 4.48 4.25 8.50
N ILE A 38 4.70 3.22 7.67
CA ILE A 38 4.45 1.82 8.03
C ILE A 38 5.33 1.41 9.23
N LEU A 39 6.62 1.74 9.19
CA LEU A 39 7.54 1.42 10.29
C LEU A 39 7.16 2.14 11.58
N LEU A 40 6.78 3.42 11.51
CA LEU A 40 6.39 4.18 12.69
C LEU A 40 5.15 3.57 13.37
N ILE A 41 4.10 3.32 12.60
CA ILE A 41 2.84 2.77 13.13
C ILE A 41 3.06 1.34 13.61
N GLY A 42 3.78 0.52 12.84
CA GLY A 42 4.14 -0.84 13.21
C GLY A 42 4.95 -0.90 14.50
N PHE A 43 5.90 0.02 14.67
CA PHE A 43 6.72 0.10 15.89
C PHE A 43 5.89 0.49 17.11
N ILE A 44 4.98 1.46 16.99
CA ILE A 44 4.08 1.84 18.07
C ILE A 44 3.19 0.64 18.47
N GLY A 45 2.59 -0.04 17.50
CA GLY A 45 1.80 -1.25 17.75
C GLY A 45 2.62 -2.37 18.39
N PHE A 46 3.88 -2.54 17.97
CA PHE A 46 4.80 -3.50 18.53
C PHE A 46 5.15 -3.20 20.00
N ILE A 47 5.41 -1.93 20.34
CA ILE A 47 5.64 -1.50 21.72
C ILE A 47 4.41 -1.81 22.59
N ILE A 48 3.21 -1.48 22.12
CA ILE A 48 1.95 -1.78 22.83
C ILE A 48 1.82 -3.29 23.08
N TYR A 49 2.09 -4.12 22.06
CA TYR A 49 2.07 -5.58 22.19
C TYR A 49 3.06 -6.09 23.24
N LEU A 50 4.30 -5.59 23.23
CA LEU A 50 5.31 -5.98 24.21
C LEU A 50 4.85 -5.65 25.63
N LEU A 51 4.32 -4.45 25.84
CA LEU A 51 3.89 -3.97 27.16
C LEU A 51 2.67 -4.72 27.69
N ILE A 52 1.67 -4.99 26.85
CA ILE A 52 0.39 -5.57 27.29
C ILE A 52 0.43 -7.10 27.31
N THR A 53 1.11 -7.72 26.35
CA THR A 53 1.04 -9.19 26.17
C THR A 53 2.28 -9.89 26.70
N VAL A 54 3.47 -9.38 26.36
CA VAL A 54 4.72 -10.09 26.67
C VAL A 54 5.16 -9.89 28.11
N ILE A 55 5.09 -8.65 28.64
CA ILE A 55 5.50 -8.37 30.02
C ILE A 55 4.60 -9.06 31.05
N PRO A 56 3.26 -8.96 30.98
CA PRO A 56 2.40 -9.61 31.98
C PRO A 56 2.37 -11.13 31.85
N GLY A 57 2.68 -11.69 30.67
CA GLY A 57 2.81 -13.13 30.49
C GLY A 57 4.12 -13.71 31.05
N TRP A 58 5.09 -12.86 31.40
CA TRP A 58 6.37 -13.29 32.00
C TRP A 58 6.34 -13.30 33.53
N PHE A 59 5.43 -12.52 34.14
CA PHE A 59 5.17 -12.51 35.58
C PHE A 59 4.06 -13.50 35.93
#